data_AF-A0A947G4Z4-F1
#
_entry.id   AF-A0A947G4Z4-F1
#
_cell.length_a   1.000
_cell.length_b   1.000
_cell.length_c   1.000
_cell.angle_alpha   90.00
_cell.angle_beta   90.00
_cell.angle_gamma   90.00
#
_symmetry.space_group_name_H-M   'P 1'
#
loop_
_entity.id
_entity.type
_entity.pdbx_description
1 polymer ?
#
loop_
_entity_poly.entity_id
_entity_poly.type
_entity_poly.pdbx_seq_one_letter_code
_entity_poly.pdbx_strand_id
1 'polypeptide(L)'
;MRSRHLAVIATLVSALACGGDQSSDESLLVDVDLSENQATVARAYPVGERLLPRGHREQLLRYELRSGDELITHGVISDPRWARYEVINPDGSMSDELEYIGRGRVTLRLPRRTGELVFFAENQQGNDLVEVSRALFDPSTQEVDDEVVRTGFAATRGRTVQALRPDDENPVPSFCRVSDGNTRCVDLIAGSGSEVLNLDIAFVPAGFSGADDPGFRATARRVAQQMLAEEDFGKYQSRVNFWVYTGAG
;
A
#
# COMPACT_ATOMS: atom_id res chain seq x y z
N MET A 1 9.27 22.17 22.42
CA MET A 1 9.88 20.99 21.76
C MET A 1 8.86 20.45 20.76
N ARG A 2 9.18 20.43 19.46
CA ARG A 2 8.28 19.90 18.42
C ARG A 2 8.58 18.42 18.23
N SER A 3 7.65 17.55 18.62
CA SER A 3 7.69 16.12 18.31
C SER A 3 7.50 15.93 16.80
N ARG A 4 8.37 15.15 16.16
CA ARG A 4 8.25 14.77 14.75
C ARG A 4 7.74 13.32 14.72
N HIS A 5 6.51 13.12 14.29
CA HIS A 5 5.89 11.80 14.17
C HIS A 5 6.29 11.18 12.83
N LEU A 6 6.81 9.95 12.89
CA LEU A 6 7.17 9.14 11.73
C LEU A 6 5.99 8.18 11.48
N ALA A 7 5.28 8.35 10.37
CA ALA A 7 4.18 7.47 9.98
C ALA A 7 4.73 6.19 9.34
N VAL A 8 4.30 5.01 9.83
CA VAL A 8 4.62 3.70 9.25
C VAL A 8 3.30 3.02 8.91
N ILE A 9 3.03 2.84 7.61
CA ILE A 9 1.83 2.15 7.11
C ILE A 9 2.19 0.66 6.93
N ALA A 10 1.55 -0.22 7.70
CA ALA A 10 1.68 -1.67 7.56
C ALA A 10 0.39 -2.27 6.97
N THR A 11 0.50 -3.24 6.06
CA THR A 11 -0.66 -3.91 5.40
C THR A 11 -0.52 -5.43 5.51
N LEU A 12 -1.60 -6.12 5.88
CA LEU A 12 -1.70 -7.59 6.04
C LEU A 12 -2.88 -8.16 5.23
N VAL A 13 -2.76 -9.43 4.80
CA VAL A 13 -3.40 -10.02 3.61
C VAL A 13 -4.64 -10.92 3.90
N SER A 14 -5.60 -10.90 2.96
CA SER A 14 -6.63 -11.88 2.53
C SER A 14 -8.02 -12.00 3.18
N ALA A 15 -9.08 -11.80 2.35
CA ALA A 15 -10.22 -12.71 2.10
C ALA A 15 -11.14 -12.21 0.95
N LEU A 16 -11.57 -13.16 0.08
CA LEU A 16 -12.37 -13.04 -1.15
C LEU A 16 -13.66 -12.19 -1.03
N ALA A 17 -13.97 -11.44 -2.08
CA ALA A 17 -15.34 -10.98 -2.37
C ALA A 17 -15.80 -11.66 -3.66
N CYS A 18 -16.67 -12.67 -3.53
CA CYS A 18 -17.42 -13.24 -4.63
C CYS A 18 -18.55 -12.29 -5.00
N GLY A 19 -18.57 -11.82 -6.24
CA GLY A 19 -19.69 -11.14 -6.87
C GLY A 19 -19.57 -11.40 -8.36
N GLY A 20 -20.48 -12.21 -8.89
CA GLY A 20 -20.41 -12.78 -10.22
C GLY A 20 -20.85 -11.85 -11.35
N ASP A 21 -20.63 -12.43 -12.53
CA ASP A 21 -21.08 -12.14 -13.87
C ASP A 21 -20.35 -11.15 -14.78
N GLN A 22 -20.23 -11.67 -16.01
CA GLN A 22 -19.38 -11.25 -17.11
C GLN A 22 -19.99 -10.06 -17.86
N SER A 23 -19.35 -8.92 -17.77
CA SER A 23 -19.27 -7.94 -18.85
C SER A 23 -17.85 -7.42 -18.83
N SER A 24 -17.09 -7.61 -19.91
CA SER A 24 -15.72 -7.14 -20.05
C SER A 24 -15.68 -5.62 -20.29
N ASP A 25 -16.41 -4.85 -19.49
CA ASP A 25 -16.11 -3.45 -19.29
C ASP A 25 -14.75 -3.42 -18.58
N GLU A 26 -13.70 -3.28 -19.40
CA GLU A 26 -12.32 -3.21 -18.96
C GLU A 26 -12.26 -2.22 -17.80
N SER A 27 -11.98 -2.74 -16.61
CA SER A 27 -11.84 -1.91 -15.42
C SER A 27 -10.45 -1.28 -15.42
N LEU A 28 -10.33 -0.10 -14.83
CA LEU A 28 -9.08 0.57 -14.50
C LEU A 28 -8.87 0.57 -12.99
N LEU A 29 -7.60 0.58 -12.58
CA LEU A 29 -7.21 1.03 -11.26
C LEU A 29 -6.95 2.52 -11.33
N VAL A 30 -7.57 3.30 -10.45
CA VAL A 30 -7.54 4.76 -10.49
C VAL A 30 -7.05 5.26 -9.15
N ASP A 31 -5.89 5.90 -9.15
CA ASP A 31 -5.38 6.61 -7.97
C ASP A 31 -6.08 7.96 -7.88
N VAL A 32 -6.69 8.22 -6.72
CA VAL A 32 -7.40 9.46 -6.43
C VAL A 32 -6.75 10.12 -5.22
N ASP A 33 -6.29 11.35 -5.41
CA ASP A 33 -5.85 12.23 -4.32
C ASP A 33 -7.08 12.91 -3.72
N LEU A 34 -7.29 12.70 -2.42
CA LEU A 34 -8.36 13.30 -1.63
C LEU A 34 -7.76 14.36 -0.70
N SER A 35 -8.40 15.53 -0.65
CA SER A 35 -8.16 16.56 0.36
C SER A 35 -9.47 16.89 1.10
N GLU A 36 -9.49 17.93 1.92
CA GLU A 36 -10.68 18.29 2.71
C GLU A 36 -11.95 18.45 1.87
N ASN A 37 -11.85 19.09 0.70
CA ASN A 37 -13.01 19.42 -0.14
C ASN A 37 -12.80 19.14 -1.63
N GLN A 38 -11.73 18.43 -1.99
CA GLN A 38 -11.38 18.19 -3.39
C GLN A 38 -10.94 16.75 -3.58
N ALA A 39 -11.37 16.17 -4.69
CA ALA A 39 -10.83 14.93 -5.20
C ALA A 39 -10.16 15.22 -6.55
N THR A 40 -9.03 14.59 -6.82
CA THR A 40 -8.34 14.68 -8.11
C THR A 40 -7.93 13.29 -8.55
N VAL A 41 -8.32 12.90 -9.77
CA VAL A 41 -7.82 11.68 -10.39
C VAL A 41 -6.36 11.91 -10.75
N ALA A 42 -5.46 11.22 -10.05
CA ALA A 42 -4.03 11.40 -10.20
C ALA A 42 -3.48 10.54 -11.34
N ARG A 43 -3.89 9.26 -11.41
CA ARG A 43 -3.41 8.27 -12.39
C ARG A 43 -4.44 7.18 -12.65
N ALA A 44 -4.37 6.55 -13.82
CA ALA A 44 -5.12 5.35 -14.12
C ALA A 44 -4.20 4.26 -14.71
N TYR A 45 -4.49 2.99 -14.40
CA TYR A 45 -3.70 1.83 -14.82
C TYR A 45 -4.64 0.73 -15.32
N PRO A 46 -4.20 -0.14 -16.25
CA PRO A 46 -4.95 -1.33 -16.59
C PRO A 46 -5.04 -2.24 -15.36
N VAL A 47 -6.18 -2.92 -15.19
CA VAL A 47 -6.32 -3.92 -14.12
C VAL A 47 -5.46 -5.14 -14.46
N GLY A 48 -4.23 -5.16 -13.95
CA GLY A 48 -3.45 -6.37 -13.78
C GLY A 48 -3.76 -7.07 -12.44
N GLU A 49 -3.01 -8.12 -12.11
CA GLU A 49 -3.02 -8.74 -10.77
C GLU A 49 -2.46 -7.78 -9.71
N ARG A 50 -3.18 -6.72 -9.38
CA ARG A 50 -2.82 -5.79 -8.30
C ARG A 50 -3.71 -6.06 -7.12
N LEU A 51 -3.09 -6.35 -5.98
CA LEU A 51 -3.79 -6.40 -4.71
C LEU A 51 -4.20 -4.97 -4.37
N LEU A 52 -5.51 -4.73 -4.23
CA LEU A 52 -6.01 -3.48 -3.69
C LEU A 52 -5.73 -3.46 -2.18
N PRO A 53 -5.04 -2.45 -1.64
CA PRO A 53 -4.88 -2.33 -0.20
C PRO A 53 -6.27 -2.10 0.42
N ARG A 54 -6.68 -2.99 1.32
CA ARG A 54 -7.82 -2.71 2.21
C ARG A 54 -7.27 -1.99 3.43
N GLY A 55 -7.64 -0.72 3.59
CA GLY A 55 -7.34 0.05 4.79
C GLY A 55 -8.10 -0.46 6.02
N HIS A 56 -7.70 0.02 7.19
CA HIS A 56 -8.44 -0.22 8.43
C HIS A 56 -9.85 0.39 8.33
N ARG A 57 -10.86 -0.31 8.86
CA ARG A 57 -12.30 0.00 8.67
C ARG A 57 -12.84 1.11 9.59
N GLU A 58 -11.99 2.04 10.04
CA GLU A 58 -12.37 2.92 11.16
C GLU A 58 -13.14 4.16 10.70
N GLN A 59 -12.71 4.76 9.60
CA GLN A 59 -13.46 5.80 8.91
C GLN A 59 -13.68 5.34 7.48
N LEU A 60 -14.94 5.32 7.05
CA LEU A 60 -15.32 4.81 5.75
C LEU A 60 -15.81 5.96 4.87
N LEU A 61 -15.35 5.98 3.62
CA LEU A 61 -15.97 6.76 2.56
C LEU A 61 -16.75 5.84 1.65
N ARG A 62 -17.97 6.25 1.33
CA ARG A 62 -18.69 5.71 0.18
C ARG A 62 -18.27 6.50 -1.05
N TYR A 63 -18.06 5.82 -2.17
CA TYR A 63 -17.86 6.48 -3.46
C TYR A 63 -18.95 6.05 -4.44
N GLU A 64 -19.27 6.94 -5.37
CA GLU A 64 -20.18 6.72 -6.48
C GLU A 64 -19.55 7.28 -7.76
N LEU A 65 -19.57 6.50 -8.84
CA LEU A 65 -19.29 6.99 -10.19
C LEU A 65 -20.62 7.14 -10.91
N ARG A 66 -20.92 8.34 -11.38
CA ARG A 66 -22.22 8.69 -11.99
C ARG A 66 -22.03 9.31 -13.37
N SER A 67 -22.97 9.08 -14.28
CA SER A 67 -23.04 9.79 -15.57
C SER A 67 -24.41 10.45 -15.68
N GLY A 68 -24.47 11.73 -15.33
CA GLY A 68 -25.75 12.39 -15.07
C GLY A 68 -26.48 11.71 -13.91
N ASP A 69 -27.72 11.27 -14.14
CA ASP A 69 -28.53 10.59 -13.12
C ASP A 69 -28.21 9.08 -13.00
N GLU A 70 -27.50 8.49 -13.96
CA GLU A 70 -27.14 7.06 -13.95
C GLU A 70 -26.03 6.79 -12.93
N LEU A 71 -26.29 5.89 -11.98
CA LEU A 71 -25.24 5.32 -11.12
C LEU A 71 -24.52 4.20 -11.86
N ILE A 72 -23.27 4.42 -12.24
CA ILE A 72 -22.45 3.45 -12.97
C ILE A 72 -21.87 2.40 -12.01
N THR A 73 -21.25 2.84 -10.92
CA THR A 73 -20.70 1.96 -9.89
C THR A 73 -20.62 2.66 -8.54
N HIS A 74 -20.51 1.91 -7.47
CA HIS A 74 -20.33 2.44 -6.12
C HIS A 74 -19.54 1.44 -5.26
N GLY A 75 -19.01 1.93 -4.15
CA GLY A 75 -18.34 1.08 -3.17
C GLY A 75 -18.01 1.83 -1.90
N VAL A 76 -17.33 1.12 -0.99
CA VAL A 76 -16.90 1.66 0.30
C VAL A 76 -15.40 1.41 0.46
N ILE A 77 -14.68 2.44 0.90
CA ILE A 77 -13.24 2.43 1.14
C ILE A 77 -12.96 2.99 2.54
N SER A 78 -11.77 2.75 3.06
CA SER A 78 -11.26 3.53 4.19
C SER A 78 -10.98 4.97 3.75
N ASP A 79 -11.29 5.94 4.60
CA ASP A 79 -10.93 7.34 4.38
C ASP A 79 -9.41 7.52 4.55
N PRO A 80 -8.65 7.77 3.47
CA PRO A 80 -7.20 7.87 3.57
C PRO A 80 -6.74 9.18 4.24
N ARG A 81 -7.66 10.10 4.58
CA ARG A 81 -7.38 11.34 5.29
C ARG A 81 -7.33 11.16 6.80
N TRP A 82 -7.60 9.96 7.30
CA TRP A 82 -7.43 9.59 8.70
C TRP A 82 -6.23 8.66 8.86
N ALA A 83 -5.37 8.99 9.82
CA ALA A 83 -4.22 8.18 10.17
C ALA A 83 -4.33 7.69 11.62
N ARG A 84 -3.98 6.42 11.84
CA ARG A 84 -3.85 5.83 13.17
C ARG A 84 -2.41 5.99 13.63
N TYR A 85 -2.25 6.50 14.85
CA TYR A 85 -0.97 6.63 15.52
C TYR A 85 -0.99 5.80 16.80
N GLU A 86 0.10 5.08 17.04
CA GLU A 86 0.39 4.55 18.37
C GLU A 86 1.11 5.64 19.16
N VAL A 87 0.52 6.04 20.28
CA VAL A 87 1.05 7.08 21.16
C VAL A 87 1.53 6.42 22.44
N ILE A 88 2.75 6.78 22.86
CA ILE A 88 3.27 6.39 24.18
C ILE A 88 2.89 7.48 25.16
N ASN A 89 2.03 7.14 26.12
CA ASN A 89 1.56 8.04 27.16
C ASN A 89 2.67 8.37 28.18
N PRO A 90 2.54 9.45 28.96
CA PRO A 90 3.54 9.84 29.96
C PRO A 90 3.83 8.78 31.03
N ASP A 91 2.88 7.88 31.27
CA ASP A 91 3.01 6.75 32.20
C ASP A 91 3.69 5.51 31.57
N GLY A 92 4.09 5.60 30.30
CA GLY A 92 4.69 4.51 29.53
C GLY A 92 3.69 3.53 28.90
N SER A 93 2.39 3.72 29.10
CA SER A 93 1.37 2.93 28.40
C SER A 93 1.30 3.31 26.91
N MET A 94 0.77 2.40 26.08
CA MET A 94 0.49 2.68 24.67
C MET A 94 -1.02 2.85 24.46
N SER A 95 -1.40 3.85 23.67
CA SER A 95 -2.77 4.06 23.19
C SER A 95 -2.79 4.27 21.68
N ASP A 96 -3.93 3.97 21.07
CA ASP A 96 -4.18 4.30 19.66
C ASP A 96 -4.91 5.64 19.58
N GLU A 97 -4.40 6.55 18.76
CA GLU A 97 -5.05 7.80 18.42
C GLU A 97 -5.36 7.85 16.93
N LEU A 98 -6.53 8.41 16.60
CA LEU A 98 -6.93 8.70 15.24
C LEU A 98 -6.84 10.21 15.02
N GLU A 99 -6.07 10.62 14.02
CA GLU A 99 -5.90 12.02 13.64
C GLU A 99 -6.31 12.21 12.18
N TYR A 100 -7.08 13.27 11.95
CA TYR A 100 -7.42 13.73 10.62
C TYR A 100 -6.27 14.56 10.05
N ILE A 101 -5.63 14.04 9.00
CA ILE A 101 -4.49 14.68 8.34
C ILE A 101 -4.89 15.53 7.12
N GLY A 102 -6.19 15.57 6.77
CA GLY A 102 -6.74 16.45 5.73
C GLY A 102 -6.38 16.08 4.29
N ARG A 103 -5.57 15.05 4.08
CA ARG A 103 -5.14 14.58 2.75
C ARG A 103 -4.86 13.08 2.76
N GLY A 104 -5.08 12.43 1.62
CA GLY A 104 -4.76 11.02 1.45
C GLY A 104 -4.92 10.57 0.01
N ARG A 105 -4.38 9.40 -0.32
CA ARG A 105 -4.54 8.78 -1.64
C ARG A 105 -5.23 7.43 -1.50
N VAL A 106 -6.15 7.14 -2.41
CA VAL A 106 -6.80 5.84 -2.52
C VAL A 106 -6.70 5.32 -3.94
N THR A 107 -6.61 4.00 -4.09
CA THR A 107 -6.72 3.33 -5.39
C THR A 107 -8.11 2.68 -5.49
N LEU A 108 -8.89 3.07 -6.48
CA LEU A 108 -10.21 2.52 -6.78
C LEU A 108 -10.16 1.61 -8.00
N ARG A 109 -11.05 0.62 -8.06
CA ARG A 109 -11.32 -0.10 -9.32
C ARG A 109 -12.59 0.47 -9.93
N LEU A 110 -12.47 1.14 -11.07
CA LEU A 110 -13.58 1.80 -11.76
C LEU A 110 -13.73 1.23 -13.18
N PRO A 111 -14.95 1.14 -13.74
CA PRO A 111 -15.13 0.80 -15.16
C PRO A 111 -14.55 1.89 -16.06
N ARG A 112 -14.11 1.56 -17.28
CA ARG A 112 -13.70 2.52 -18.32
C ARG A 112 -14.88 3.33 -18.88
N ARG A 113 -15.59 4.06 -18.01
CA ARG A 113 -16.71 4.95 -18.38
C ARG A 113 -16.49 6.33 -17.79
N THR A 114 -16.65 7.36 -18.62
CA THR A 114 -16.58 8.77 -18.20
C THR A 114 -17.73 9.09 -17.24
N GLY A 115 -17.44 9.86 -16.18
CA GLY A 115 -18.44 10.24 -15.19
C GLY A 115 -17.93 11.18 -14.11
N GLU A 116 -18.82 11.55 -13.19
CA GLU A 116 -18.51 12.23 -11.95
C GLU A 116 -18.25 11.20 -10.85
N LEU A 117 -17.06 11.22 -10.27
CA LEU A 117 -16.70 10.44 -9.09
C LEU A 117 -16.96 11.28 -7.84
N VAL A 118 -17.91 10.85 -7.02
CA VAL A 118 -18.37 11.56 -5.82
C VAL A 118 -18.07 10.71 -4.59
N PHE A 119 -17.54 11.34 -3.53
CA PHE A 119 -17.26 10.70 -2.26
C PHE A 119 -18.17 11.26 -1.17
N PHE A 120 -18.64 10.37 -0.31
CA PHE A 120 -19.51 10.65 0.81
C PHE A 120 -18.91 10.13 2.11
N ALA A 121 -19.05 10.92 3.17
CA ALA A 121 -18.78 10.48 4.54
C ALA A 121 -20.09 10.43 5.33
N GLU A 122 -20.14 9.58 6.36
CA GLU A 122 -21.21 9.66 7.35
C GLU A 122 -21.07 10.97 8.15
N ASN A 123 -22.18 11.63 8.41
CA ASN A 123 -22.20 12.78 9.30
C ASN A 123 -21.79 12.36 10.73
N GLN A 124 -21.39 13.31 11.57
CA GLN A 124 -20.98 13.03 12.95
C GLN A 124 -22.09 12.39 13.82
N GLN A 125 -23.33 12.36 13.31
CA GLN A 125 -24.50 11.78 13.96
C GLN A 125 -24.80 10.35 13.44
N GLY A 126 -24.01 9.84 12.47
CA GLY A 126 -24.08 8.48 11.93
C GLY A 126 -25.28 8.18 11.03
N ASN A 127 -26.08 9.18 10.65
CA ASN A 127 -27.40 8.94 10.05
C ASN A 127 -27.53 9.39 8.59
N ASP A 128 -26.73 10.36 8.15
CA ASP A 128 -26.78 10.87 6.77
C ASP A 128 -25.41 10.84 6.11
N LEU A 129 -25.42 10.60 4.80
CA LEU A 129 -24.25 10.73 3.95
C LEU A 129 -24.12 12.17 3.47
N VAL A 130 -22.96 12.78 3.69
CA VAL A 130 -22.62 14.13 3.23
C VAL A 130 -21.58 14.02 2.13
N GLU A 131 -21.82 14.68 0.99
CA GLU A 131 -20.81 14.80 -0.07
C GLU A 131 -19.59 15.55 0.49
N VAL A 132 -18.42 14.91 0.45
CA VAL A 132 -17.16 15.50 0.95
C VAL A 132 -16.23 15.93 -0.17
N SER A 133 -16.30 15.27 -1.33
CA SER A 133 -15.48 15.64 -2.48
C SER A 133 -16.03 15.06 -3.77
N ARG A 134 -15.63 15.68 -4.89
CA ARG A 134 -16.03 15.30 -6.25
C ARG A 134 -14.85 15.48 -7.20
N ALA A 135 -14.75 14.61 -8.20
CA ALA A 135 -13.83 14.71 -9.32
C ALA A 135 -14.52 14.31 -10.63
N LEU A 136 -14.08 14.89 -11.75
CA LEU A 136 -14.37 14.34 -13.07
C LEU A 136 -13.44 13.17 -13.34
N PHE A 137 -13.99 12.06 -13.79
CA PHE A 137 -13.26 10.88 -14.24
C PHE A 137 -13.51 10.69 -15.73
N ASP A 138 -12.48 10.91 -16.55
CA ASP A 138 -12.51 10.63 -17.98
C ASP A 138 -11.32 9.74 -18.34
N PRO A 139 -11.54 8.42 -18.54
CA PRO A 139 -10.45 7.49 -18.83
C PRO A 139 -9.73 7.78 -20.16
N SER A 140 -10.34 8.53 -21.09
CA SER A 140 -9.72 8.87 -22.38
C SER A 140 -8.62 9.93 -22.27
N THR A 141 -8.65 10.71 -21.20
CA THR A 141 -7.69 11.81 -20.94
C THR A 141 -6.53 11.39 -20.05
N GLN A 142 -6.59 10.19 -19.47
CA GLN A 142 -5.58 9.70 -18.54
C GLN A 142 -4.50 8.96 -19.33
N GLU A 143 -3.24 9.38 -19.19
CA GLU A 143 -2.12 8.56 -19.66
C GLU A 143 -2.12 7.25 -18.86
N VAL A 144 -2.35 6.15 -19.58
CA VAL A 144 -2.28 4.82 -19.00
C VAL A 144 -0.80 4.46 -18.91
N ASP A 145 -0.24 4.53 -17.71
CA ASP A 145 1.15 4.19 -17.45
C ASP A 145 1.32 2.65 -17.49
N ASP A 146 1.91 2.16 -18.57
CA ASP A 146 2.16 0.73 -18.79
C ASP A 146 3.37 0.21 -17.96
N GLU A 147 4.17 1.09 -17.35
CA GLU A 147 5.41 0.72 -16.64
C GLU A 147 5.20 0.61 -15.12
N VAL A 148 4.55 -0.47 -14.67
CA VAL A 148 4.30 -0.68 -13.23
C VAL A 148 5.46 -1.41 -12.55
N VAL A 149 6.39 -0.65 -11.95
CA VAL A 149 7.29 -1.20 -10.91
C VAL A 149 6.48 -1.41 -9.63
N ARG A 150 6.20 -2.67 -9.26
CA ARG A 150 5.47 -3.00 -8.02
C ARG A 150 6.40 -2.95 -6.81
N THR A 151 6.20 -1.96 -5.94
CA THR A 151 6.81 -1.93 -4.61
C THR A 151 5.80 -2.46 -3.59
N GLY A 152 6.06 -3.63 -3.01
CA GLY A 152 5.28 -4.17 -1.89
C GLY A 152 5.98 -3.86 -0.57
N PHE A 153 5.26 -3.32 0.40
CA PHE A 153 5.77 -3.16 1.77
C PHE A 153 5.19 -4.29 2.63
N ALA A 154 6.05 -5.14 3.18
CA ALA A 154 5.66 -6.20 4.11
C ALA A 154 6.38 -5.97 5.45
N ALA A 155 5.81 -5.13 6.30
CA ALA A 155 6.28 -4.97 7.67
C ALA A 155 5.63 -6.04 8.56
N THR A 156 6.36 -7.11 8.86
CA THR A 156 5.95 -8.07 9.90
C THR A 156 6.48 -7.64 11.26
N ARG A 157 5.64 -7.01 12.08
CA ARG A 157 5.94 -6.85 13.51
C ARG A 157 5.87 -8.21 14.22
N GLY A 158 6.97 -8.63 14.82
CA GLY A 158 6.97 -9.33 16.10
C GLY A 158 6.28 -10.69 16.19
N ARG A 159 6.14 -11.47 15.11
CA ARG A 159 5.88 -12.91 15.26
C ARG A 159 7.20 -13.65 15.26
N THR A 160 7.50 -14.26 16.41
CA THR A 160 8.62 -15.16 16.66
C THR A 160 8.72 -16.18 15.53
N VAL A 161 9.59 -15.91 14.57
CA VAL A 161 10.12 -16.93 13.67
C VAL A 161 11.24 -17.58 14.46
N GLN A 162 11.29 -18.91 14.48
CA GLN A 162 12.43 -19.65 15.01
C GLN A 162 13.67 -19.22 14.23
N ALA A 163 14.39 -18.23 14.77
CA ALA A 163 15.71 -17.87 14.29
C ALA A 163 16.60 -19.10 14.49
N LEU A 164 17.14 -19.62 13.39
CA LEU A 164 18.34 -20.42 13.47
C LEU A 164 19.46 -19.47 13.91
N ARG A 165 19.64 -19.39 15.24
CA ARG A 165 20.76 -18.81 16.01
C ARG A 165 20.77 -17.28 16.18
N PRO A 166 20.74 -16.79 17.44
CA PRO A 166 20.82 -15.36 17.77
C PRO A 166 22.25 -14.80 17.94
N ASP A 167 23.30 -15.53 17.52
CA ASP A 167 24.69 -15.23 17.93
C ASP A 167 25.63 -14.77 16.81
N ASP A 168 25.17 -14.57 15.56
CA ASP A 168 26.07 -14.19 14.47
C ASP A 168 26.01 -12.69 14.18
N GLU A 169 27.13 -11.99 14.41
CA GLU A 169 27.43 -10.61 13.98
C GLU A 169 27.51 -10.45 12.44
N ASN A 170 27.03 -11.43 11.68
CA ASN A 170 27.04 -11.44 10.23
C ASN A 170 25.63 -11.19 9.69
N PRO A 171 25.46 -10.25 8.73
CA PRO A 171 24.17 -10.03 8.10
C PRO A 171 23.69 -11.33 7.45
N VAL A 172 22.46 -11.74 7.74
CA VAL A 172 21.87 -12.93 7.13
C VAL A 172 21.62 -12.63 5.65
N PRO A 173 22.34 -13.29 4.71
CA PRO A 173 22.30 -12.91 3.30
C PRO A 173 20.99 -13.31 2.61
N SER A 174 20.29 -14.31 3.16
CA SER A 174 19.06 -14.86 2.60
C SER A 174 18.14 -15.39 3.71
N PHE A 175 16.84 -15.16 3.57
CA PHE A 175 15.82 -15.65 4.47
C PHE A 175 14.81 -16.50 3.69
N CYS A 176 14.47 -17.69 4.20
CA CYS A 176 13.46 -18.56 3.61
C CYS A 176 12.38 -18.88 4.62
N ARG A 177 11.12 -18.75 4.20
CA ARG A 177 9.96 -19.18 4.97
C ARG A 177 9.29 -20.37 4.31
N VAL A 178 9.07 -21.43 5.07
CA VAL A 178 8.26 -22.58 4.67
C VAL A 178 6.83 -22.40 5.20
N SER A 179 5.84 -22.49 4.33
CA SER A 179 4.41 -22.50 4.69
C SER A 179 3.68 -23.46 3.76
N ASP A 180 2.92 -24.40 4.32
CA ASP A 180 2.04 -25.31 3.56
C ASP A 180 2.76 -26.08 2.44
N GLY A 181 4.01 -26.49 2.70
CA GLY A 181 4.85 -27.22 1.73
C GLY A 181 5.51 -26.34 0.67
N ASN A 182 5.31 -25.03 0.70
CA ASN A 182 5.99 -24.08 -0.19
C ASN A 182 7.08 -23.31 0.56
N THR A 183 8.30 -23.35 0.05
CA THR A 183 9.40 -22.48 0.49
C THR A 183 9.31 -21.16 -0.28
N ARG A 184 9.52 -20.04 0.40
CA ARG A 184 9.65 -18.72 -0.23
C ARG A 184 10.91 -18.05 0.32
N CYS A 185 11.83 -17.71 -0.57
CA CYS A 185 13.09 -17.13 -0.19
C CYS A 185 13.20 -15.66 -0.62
N VAL A 186 13.99 -14.91 0.13
CA VAL A 186 14.38 -13.54 -0.16
C VAL A 186 15.88 -13.37 0.10
N ASP A 187 16.56 -12.54 -0.69
CA ASP A 187 17.96 -12.17 -0.49
C ASP A 187 18.07 -10.71 -0.04
N LEU A 188 18.98 -10.40 0.88
CA LEU A 188 19.28 -9.03 1.26
C LEU A 188 20.02 -8.34 0.11
N ILE A 189 19.51 -7.21 -0.34
CA ILE A 189 20.14 -6.41 -1.42
C ILE A 189 20.70 -5.07 -0.95
N ALA A 190 20.21 -4.54 0.18
CA ALA A 190 20.76 -3.38 0.87
C ALA A 190 20.21 -3.31 2.31
N GLY A 191 20.92 -2.66 3.23
CA GLY A 191 20.50 -2.50 4.62
C GLY A 191 21.52 -3.01 5.62
N SER A 192 21.13 -3.10 6.91
CA SER A 192 22.03 -3.59 7.96
C SER A 192 22.11 -5.11 8.07
N GLY A 193 21.10 -5.82 7.55
CA GLY A 193 21.00 -7.27 7.67
C GLY A 193 20.73 -7.77 9.10
N SER A 194 20.49 -6.85 10.04
CA SER A 194 20.04 -7.18 11.39
C SER A 194 18.58 -7.67 11.35
N GLU A 195 18.29 -8.72 12.12
CA GLU A 195 16.93 -9.23 12.31
C GLU A 195 16.19 -8.51 13.46
N VAL A 196 16.91 -7.70 14.23
CA VAL A 196 16.39 -7.05 15.43
C VAL A 196 16.07 -5.58 15.15
N LEU A 197 14.78 -5.23 15.23
CA LEU A 197 14.26 -3.85 15.19
C LEU A 197 14.45 -3.08 13.88
N ASN A 198 14.39 -3.78 12.73
CA ASN A 198 14.45 -3.17 11.41
C ASN A 198 13.09 -3.10 10.72
N LEU A 199 12.94 -2.11 9.82
CA LEU A 199 11.89 -2.08 8.81
C LEU A 199 12.36 -2.92 7.61
N ASP A 200 11.66 -4.03 7.35
CA ASP A 200 11.92 -4.88 6.19
C ASP A 200 11.04 -4.49 5.01
N ILE A 201 11.67 -4.27 3.85
CA ILE A 201 11.02 -3.91 2.59
C ILE A 201 11.39 -4.99 1.57
N ALA A 202 10.40 -5.64 0.97
CA ALA A 202 10.63 -6.75 0.03
C ALA A 202 10.15 -6.41 -1.38
N PHE A 203 11.04 -6.52 -2.36
CA PHE A 203 10.71 -6.39 -3.78
C PHE A 203 10.22 -7.74 -4.32
N VAL A 204 9.13 -7.70 -5.10
CA VAL A 204 8.52 -8.87 -5.72
C VAL A 204 8.45 -8.63 -7.23
N PRO A 205 8.83 -9.61 -8.07
CA PRO A 205 8.82 -9.44 -9.52
C PRO A 205 7.40 -9.29 -10.02
N ALA A 206 7.15 -8.21 -10.76
CA ALA A 206 5.90 -7.99 -11.46
C ALA A 206 6.20 -7.40 -12.83
N GLY A 207 5.65 -8.01 -13.88
CA GLY A 207 6.02 -7.68 -15.27
C GLY A 207 7.37 -8.27 -15.71
N PHE A 208 8.04 -9.03 -14.85
CA PHE A 208 9.27 -9.77 -15.16
C PHE A 208 8.98 -11.25 -15.37
N SER A 209 9.91 -11.95 -16.02
CA SER A 209 9.79 -13.40 -16.30
C SER A 209 9.80 -14.27 -15.02
N GLY A 210 10.26 -13.72 -13.90
CA GLY A 210 10.26 -14.37 -12.59
C GLY A 210 11.20 -13.68 -11.61
N ALA A 211 11.43 -14.35 -10.47
CA ALA A 211 12.32 -13.87 -9.40
C ALA A 211 13.82 -13.90 -9.79
N ASP A 212 14.17 -14.75 -10.75
CA ASP A 212 15.53 -14.88 -11.28
C ASP A 212 15.80 -13.98 -12.49
N ASP A 213 14.82 -13.17 -12.89
CA ASP A 213 15.00 -12.20 -13.96
C ASP A 213 16.12 -11.20 -13.58
N PRO A 214 17.21 -11.11 -14.37
CA PRO A 214 18.32 -10.23 -14.05
C PRO A 214 17.92 -8.74 -14.09
N GLY A 215 16.95 -8.38 -14.93
CA GLY A 215 16.39 -7.04 -15.02
C GLY A 215 15.62 -6.66 -13.75
N PHE A 216 14.87 -7.60 -13.17
CA PHE A 216 14.19 -7.41 -11.89
C PHE A 216 15.19 -7.13 -10.77
N ARG A 217 16.19 -8.01 -10.58
CA ARG A 217 17.17 -7.87 -9.49
C ARG A 217 17.98 -6.58 -9.61
N ALA A 218 18.38 -6.20 -10.82
CA ALA A 218 19.07 -4.93 -11.07
C ALA A 218 18.18 -3.73 -10.73
N THR A 219 16.90 -3.78 -11.11
CA THR A 219 15.92 -2.72 -10.81
C THR A 219 15.68 -2.59 -9.30
N ALA A 220 15.46 -3.70 -8.59
CA ALA A 220 15.26 -3.71 -7.14
C ALA A 220 16.47 -3.10 -6.39
N ARG A 221 17.70 -3.45 -6.79
CA ARG A 221 18.93 -2.85 -6.23
C ARG A 221 19.00 -1.35 -6.47
N ARG A 222 18.72 -0.90 -7.70
CA ARG A 222 18.73 0.52 -8.03
C ARG A 222 17.71 1.31 -7.21
N VAL A 223 16.49 0.79 -7.05
CA VAL A 223 15.45 1.42 -6.22
C VAL A 223 15.87 1.48 -4.76
N ALA A 224 16.39 0.38 -4.20
CA ALA A 224 16.88 0.35 -2.82
C ALA A 224 18.00 1.38 -2.58
N GLN A 225 18.94 1.50 -3.52
CA GLN A 225 20.02 2.50 -3.46
C GLN A 225 19.50 3.92 -3.56
N GLN A 226 18.53 4.19 -4.44
CA GLN A 226 17.89 5.50 -4.54
C GLN A 226 17.18 5.87 -3.23
N MET A 227 16.42 4.93 -2.65
CA MET A 227 15.77 5.15 -1.36
C MET A 227 16.80 5.46 -0.27
N LEU A 228 17.89 4.70 -0.16
CA LEU A 228 18.95 4.96 0.83
C LEU A 228 19.72 6.27 0.59
N ALA A 229 19.72 6.79 -0.64
CA ALA A 229 20.34 8.08 -0.95
C ALA A 229 19.47 9.27 -0.51
N GLU A 230 18.16 9.09 -0.33
CA GLU A 230 17.27 10.11 0.22
C GLU A 230 17.63 10.38 1.70
N GLU A 231 17.74 11.66 2.08
CA GLU A 231 18.13 12.08 3.43
C GLU A 231 17.31 11.40 4.53
N ASP A 232 16.01 11.21 4.27
CA ASP A 232 15.10 10.62 5.24
C ASP A 232 15.32 9.14 5.50
N PHE A 233 15.79 8.38 4.51
CA PHE A 233 16.08 6.95 4.62
C PHE A 233 17.54 6.69 4.94
N GLY A 234 18.46 7.48 4.38
CA GLY A 234 19.90 7.33 4.59
C GLY A 234 20.31 7.41 6.06
N LYS A 235 19.71 8.33 6.84
CA LYS A 235 19.97 8.42 8.30
C LYS A 235 19.51 7.18 9.08
N TYR A 236 18.61 6.37 8.51
CA TYR A 236 18.08 5.15 9.10
C TYR A 236 18.54 3.90 8.36
N GLN A 237 19.61 3.97 7.55
CA GLN A 237 20.13 2.81 6.82
C GLN A 237 20.44 1.63 7.74
N SER A 238 20.86 1.88 8.98
CA SER A 238 21.09 0.84 9.99
C SER A 238 19.82 0.16 10.49
N ARG A 239 18.64 0.74 10.22
CA ARG A 239 17.31 0.32 10.71
C ARG A 239 16.38 -0.17 9.60
N VAL A 240 16.89 -0.33 8.38
CA VAL A 240 16.11 -0.73 7.22
C VAL A 240 16.83 -1.88 6.51
N ASN A 241 16.06 -2.85 6.04
CA ASN A 241 16.52 -3.91 5.18
C ASN A 241 15.69 -3.91 3.90
N PHE A 242 16.38 -4.01 2.76
CA PHE A 242 15.79 -4.20 1.45
C PHE A 242 16.08 -5.62 0.99
N TRP A 243 15.02 -6.37 0.72
CA TRP A 243 15.03 -7.76 0.34
C TRP A 243 14.54 -7.90 -1.10
N VAL A 244 15.08 -8.85 -1.85
CA VAL A 244 14.56 -9.23 -3.17
C VAL A 244 14.01 -10.65 -3.11
N TYR A 245 12.79 -10.86 -3.58
CA TYR A 245 12.22 -12.20 -3.69
C TYR A 245 13.01 -13.04 -4.69
N THR A 246 13.34 -14.28 -4.30
CA THR A 246 14.14 -15.20 -5.12
C THR A 246 13.38 -16.44 -5.59
N GLY A 247 12.08 -16.54 -5.27
CA GLY A 247 11.26 -17.68 -5.71
C GLY A 247 11.10 -18.74 -4.62
N ALA A 248 10.73 -19.94 -5.06
CA ALA A 248 10.72 -21.13 -4.22
C ALA A 248 12.14 -21.72 -4.16
N GLY A 249 12.67 -21.85 -2.95
CA GLY A 249 13.93 -22.54 -2.68
C GLY A 249 13.75 -24.05 -2.55
#